data_AF-A0ABD1CIF0-F1
#
_entry.id   AF-A0ABD1CIF0-F1
#
_cell.length_a   1.000
_cell.length_b   1.000
_cell.length_c   1.000
_cell.angle_alpha   90.00
_cell.angle_beta   90.00
_cell.angle_gamma   90.00
#
_symmetry.space_group_name_H-M   'P 1'
#
loop_
_entity.id
_entity.type
_entity.pdbx_description
1 polymer ?
#
loop_
_entity_poly.entity_id
_entity_poly.type
_entity_poly.pdbx_seq_one_letter_code
_entity_poly.pdbx_strand_id
1 'polypeptide(L)'
;MVAFARKLWNRFNYFLRALTRDFNYVTDQFFGLDWLVVLAGVRFGSEHVKLRRCWNVYRWLIYLPLIVVFWNLVVNLVNRAKLDLVLSCLLGVVGGIVAALRALLVLWYYEPLQEVRRYYLQEELGNCVELHVEFLHIKNKIRPMLNATFVIVFYSTALTLASGAIYLSQLKFMTIFSLVILCYCVGVALECFCITRMVNTMSESNASIAQKIYNLEWPKNLEYDETYNAEYHSVRKTMTTVMVMAQQPLRLNCFGLFEFTQDKFYELLNMAYSLYTFLKNFV
;
A
#
# COMPACT_ATOMS: atom_id res chain seq x y z
N MET A 1 -6.56 -29.49 21.22
CA MET A 1 -6.33 -28.14 20.65
C MET A 1 -4.93 -27.93 20.10
N VAL A 2 -3.84 -28.25 20.82
CA VAL A 2 -2.45 -27.99 20.39
C VAL A 2 -2.06 -28.68 19.07
N ALA A 3 -2.48 -29.93 18.84
CA ALA A 3 -2.20 -30.66 17.60
C ALA A 3 -2.90 -30.05 16.38
N PHE A 4 -4.12 -29.54 16.56
CA PHE A 4 -4.86 -28.84 15.51
C PHE A 4 -4.21 -27.49 15.18
N ALA A 5 -3.83 -26.72 16.20
CA ALA A 5 -3.12 -25.45 16.03
C ALA A 5 -1.77 -25.63 15.31
N ARG A 6 -0.99 -26.67 15.65
CA ARG A 6 0.27 -27.00 14.99
C ARG A 6 0.09 -27.39 13.52
N LYS A 7 -0.97 -28.15 13.22
CA LYS A 7 -1.32 -28.53 11.84
C LYS A 7 -1.78 -27.33 11.01
N LEU A 8 -2.52 -26.40 11.62
CA LEU A 8 -2.92 -25.15 10.98
C LEU A 8 -1.71 -24.25 10.73
N TRP A 9 -0.81 -24.11 11.72
CA TRP A 9 0.43 -23.34 11.62
C TRP A 9 1.36 -23.86 10.52
N ASN A 10 1.51 -25.17 10.40
CA ASN A 10 2.33 -25.77 9.35
C ASN A 10 1.72 -25.55 7.95
N ARG A 11 0.39 -25.58 7.82
CA ARG A 11 -0.30 -25.24 6.56
C ARG A 11 -0.19 -23.77 6.23
N PHE A 12 -0.31 -22.90 7.23
CA PHE A 12 -0.12 -21.46 7.09
C PHE A 12 1.30 -21.13 6.65
N ASN A 13 2.33 -21.71 7.28
CA ASN A 13 3.72 -21.54 6.89
C ASN A 13 4.02 -22.12 5.50
N TYR A 14 3.40 -23.24 5.13
CA TYR A 14 3.53 -23.76 3.76
C TYR A 14 2.90 -22.82 2.75
N PHE A 15 1.73 -22.26 3.05
CA PHE A 15 1.06 -21.28 2.20
C PHE A 15 1.88 -19.99 2.10
N LEU A 16 2.40 -19.48 3.22
CA LEU A 16 3.31 -18.33 3.26
C LEU A 16 4.56 -18.59 2.44
N ARG A 17 5.20 -19.76 2.61
CA ARG A 17 6.39 -20.14 1.83
C ARG A 17 6.11 -20.29 0.33
N ALA A 18 4.95 -20.81 -0.01
CA ALA A 18 4.52 -20.92 -1.41
C ALA A 18 4.22 -19.55 -2.02
N LEU A 19 3.53 -18.68 -1.27
CA LEU A 19 3.37 -17.28 -1.63
C LEU A 19 4.73 -16.63 -1.85
N THR A 20 5.65 -16.81 -0.91
CA THR A 20 6.98 -16.23 -1.00
C THR A 20 7.74 -16.78 -2.20
N ARG A 21 7.66 -18.08 -2.49
CA ARG A 21 8.41 -18.68 -3.61
C ARG A 21 7.97 -18.20 -4.99
N ASP A 22 6.68 -17.90 -5.16
CA ASP A 22 6.13 -17.40 -6.43
C ASP A 22 6.48 -15.92 -6.66
N PHE A 23 6.88 -15.17 -5.62
CA PHE A 23 7.31 -13.77 -5.73
C PHE A 23 8.85 -13.65 -5.67
N ASN A 24 9.47 -13.14 -6.73
CA ASN A 24 10.92 -13.05 -6.83
C ASN A 24 11.50 -11.91 -5.97
N TYR A 25 11.90 -12.23 -4.73
CA TYR A 25 12.35 -11.27 -3.71
C TYR A 25 13.56 -10.42 -4.06
N VAL A 26 14.47 -10.95 -4.86
CA VAL A 26 15.80 -10.37 -5.03
C VAL A 26 15.78 -9.25 -6.06
N THR A 27 14.82 -9.27 -6.99
CA THR A 27 14.77 -8.35 -8.13
C THR A 27 13.52 -7.50 -8.18
N ASP A 28 12.44 -7.87 -7.49
CA ASP A 28 11.14 -7.22 -7.68
C ASP A 28 10.80 -6.20 -6.57
N GLN A 29 11.04 -4.92 -6.87
CA GLN A 29 10.70 -3.81 -5.98
C GLN A 29 9.19 -3.69 -5.72
N PHE A 30 8.34 -4.36 -6.51
CA PHE A 30 6.88 -4.32 -6.39
C PHE A 30 6.31 -5.46 -5.52
N PHE A 31 7.14 -6.24 -4.82
CA PHE A 31 6.69 -7.31 -3.92
C PHE A 31 5.61 -6.85 -2.93
N GLY A 32 5.81 -5.67 -2.33
CA GLY A 32 4.84 -5.11 -1.37
C GLY A 32 3.47 -4.92 -2.00
N LEU A 33 3.40 -4.45 -3.25
CA LEU A 33 2.15 -4.25 -3.96
C LEU A 33 1.43 -5.57 -4.25
N ASP A 34 2.15 -6.58 -4.75
CA ASP A 34 1.56 -7.89 -5.01
C ASP A 34 1.03 -8.53 -3.73
N TRP A 35 1.78 -8.41 -2.63
CA TRP A 35 1.34 -8.89 -1.33
C TRP A 35 0.08 -8.17 -0.84
N LEU A 36 0.00 -6.85 -1.03
CA LEU A 36 -1.18 -6.05 -0.72
C LEU A 36 -2.40 -6.45 -1.56
N VAL A 37 -2.22 -6.70 -2.87
CA VAL A 37 -3.30 -7.14 -3.77
C VAL A 37 -3.83 -8.51 -3.37
N VAL A 38 -2.95 -9.40 -2.91
CA VAL A 38 -3.33 -10.72 -2.41
C VAL A 38 -4.08 -10.62 -1.08
N LEU A 39 -3.59 -9.80 -0.14
CA LEU A 39 -4.25 -9.56 1.14
C LEU A 39 -5.60 -8.86 0.99
N ALA A 40 -5.72 -7.91 0.07
CA ALA A 40 -6.97 -7.24 -0.24
C ALA A 40 -8.02 -8.20 -0.87
N GLY A 41 -7.65 -9.46 -1.15
CA GLY A 41 -8.53 -10.45 -1.76
C GLY A 41 -8.88 -10.12 -3.22
N VAL A 42 -8.09 -9.26 -3.87
CA VAL A 42 -8.36 -8.73 -5.21
C VAL A 42 -8.00 -9.77 -6.27
N ARG A 43 -6.73 -10.19 -6.30
CA ARG A 43 -6.22 -11.13 -7.31
C ARG A 43 -5.09 -11.95 -6.73
N PHE A 44 -5.04 -13.23 -7.10
CA PHE A 44 -3.92 -14.10 -6.79
C PHE A 44 -3.54 -14.90 -8.03
N GLY A 45 -2.39 -14.55 -8.61
CA GLY A 45 -1.91 -15.06 -9.89
C GLY A 45 -1.14 -16.38 -9.82
N SER A 46 -1.38 -17.25 -8.84
CA SER A 46 -0.64 -18.52 -8.75
C SER A 46 -1.10 -19.53 -9.80
N GLU A 47 -0.14 -20.24 -10.39
CA GLU A 47 -0.36 -21.34 -11.34
C GLU A 47 -0.93 -22.59 -10.66
N HIS A 48 -0.71 -22.73 -9.35
CA HIS A 48 -1.13 -23.90 -8.60
C HIS A 48 -2.64 -23.90 -8.30
N VAL A 49 -3.36 -24.89 -8.85
CA VAL A 49 -4.83 -25.04 -8.71
C VAL A 49 -5.29 -25.12 -7.25
N LYS A 50 -4.55 -25.79 -6.36
CA LYS A 50 -4.90 -25.91 -4.93
C LYS A 50 -4.85 -24.56 -4.21
N LEU A 51 -3.85 -23.76 -4.53
CA LEU A 51 -3.61 -22.41 -4.02
C LEU A 51 -4.73 -21.46 -4.47
N ARG A 52 -5.15 -21.55 -5.73
CA ARG A 52 -6.29 -20.81 -6.27
C ARG A 52 -7.62 -21.15 -5.59
N ARG A 53 -7.87 -22.43 -5.28
CA ARG A 53 -9.08 -22.84 -4.52
C ARG A 53 -9.07 -22.31 -3.09
N CYS A 54 -7.94 -22.37 -2.39
CA CYS A 54 -7.79 -21.81 -1.04
C CYS A 54 -8.03 -20.29 -1.03
N TRP A 55 -7.48 -19.60 -2.04
CA TRP A 55 -7.67 -18.16 -2.20
C TRP A 55 -9.14 -17.79 -2.47
N ASN A 56 -9.87 -18.55 -3.28
CA ASN A 56 -11.31 -18.31 -3.48
C ASN A 56 -12.09 -18.40 -2.16
N VAL A 57 -11.76 -19.37 -1.29
CA VAL A 57 -12.38 -19.48 0.04
C VAL A 57 -12.02 -18.28 0.92
N TYR A 58 -10.74 -17.89 0.94
CA TYR A 58 -10.28 -16.71 1.67
C TYR A 58 -11.01 -15.43 1.23
N ARG A 59 -11.19 -15.24 -0.08
CA ARG A 59 -11.89 -14.09 -0.65
C ARG A 59 -13.32 -13.96 -0.12
N TRP A 60 -14.07 -15.05 -0.04
CA TRP A 60 -15.41 -15.04 0.56
C TRP A 60 -15.37 -14.79 2.07
N LEU A 61 -14.38 -15.39 2.74
CA LEU A 61 -14.21 -15.29 4.19
C LEU A 61 -13.90 -13.85 4.62
N ILE A 62 -13.23 -13.06 3.79
CA ILE A 62 -12.91 -11.65 4.04
C ILE A 62 -14.16 -10.76 4.17
N TYR A 63 -15.27 -11.12 3.50
CA TYR A 63 -16.51 -10.35 3.55
C TYR A 63 -17.45 -10.76 4.70
N LEU A 64 -17.25 -11.95 5.29
CA LEU A 64 -18.08 -12.43 6.40
C LEU A 64 -18.08 -11.51 7.63
N PRO A 65 -16.94 -10.96 8.10
CA PRO A 65 -16.94 -10.01 9.20
C PRO A 65 -17.81 -8.78 8.94
N LEU A 66 -17.86 -8.31 7.69
CA LEU A 66 -18.62 -7.13 7.29
C LEU A 66 -20.13 -7.39 7.37
N ILE A 67 -20.56 -8.58 6.95
CA ILE A 67 -21.94 -9.05 7.08
C ILE A 67 -22.33 -9.19 8.56
N VAL A 68 -21.44 -9.77 9.39
CA VAL A 68 -21.69 -9.95 10.83
C VAL A 68 -21.81 -8.61 11.56
N VAL A 69 -20.92 -7.66 11.25
CA VAL A 69 -20.96 -6.31 11.84
C VAL A 69 -22.25 -5.58 11.44
N PHE A 70 -22.64 -5.67 10.16
CA PHE A 70 -23.87 -5.08 9.68
C PHE A 70 -25.11 -5.70 10.35
N TRP A 71 -25.15 -7.03 10.47
CA TRP A 71 -26.23 -7.73 11.17
C TRP A 71 -26.33 -7.31 12.63
N ASN A 72 -25.19 -7.24 13.34
CA ASN A 72 -25.14 -6.80 14.73
C ASN A 72 -25.63 -5.35 14.89
N LEU A 73 -25.32 -4.45 13.94
CA LEU A 73 -25.84 -3.09 13.96
C LEU A 73 -27.38 -3.09 13.87
N VAL A 74 -27.96 -3.84 12.94
CA VAL A 74 -29.41 -3.91 12.75
C VAL A 74 -30.09 -4.44 14.00
N VAL A 75 -29.58 -5.54 14.58
CA VAL A 75 -30.13 -6.14 15.80
C VAL A 75 -30.05 -5.16 16.98
N ASN A 76 -28.92 -4.46 17.14
CA ASN A 76 -28.74 -3.52 18.25
C ASN A 76 -29.60 -2.25 18.10
N LEU A 77 -29.85 -1.78 16.88
CA LEU A 77 -30.78 -0.69 16.60
C LEU A 77 -32.23 -1.07 16.92
N VAL A 78 -32.66 -2.26 16.50
CA VAL A 78 -34.02 -2.76 16.78
C VAL A 78 -34.24 -2.92 18.28
N ASN A 79 -33.24 -3.41 19.00
CA ASN A 79 -33.34 -3.66 20.45
C ASN A 79 -33.16 -2.41 21.32
N ARG A 80 -33.02 -1.21 20.75
CA ARG A 80 -32.72 0.05 21.47
C ARG A 80 -31.59 -0.13 22.49
N ALA A 81 -30.50 -0.78 22.05
CA ALA A 81 -29.35 -1.05 22.90
C ALA A 81 -28.71 0.25 23.42
N LYS A 82 -27.88 0.12 24.46
CA LYS A 82 -27.09 1.23 25.02
C LYS A 82 -26.29 1.93 23.92
N LEU A 83 -26.17 3.25 24.05
CA LEU A 83 -25.54 4.13 23.06
C LEU A 83 -24.11 3.66 22.70
N ASP A 84 -23.34 3.19 23.68
CA ASP A 84 -21.97 2.67 23.48
C ASP A 84 -21.90 1.50 22.50
N LEU A 85 -22.90 0.63 22.54
CA LEU A 85 -22.98 -0.56 21.68
C LEU A 85 -23.33 -0.15 20.23
N VAL A 86 -24.25 0.81 20.08
CA VAL A 86 -24.61 1.38 18.78
C VAL A 86 -23.43 2.13 18.16
N LEU A 87 -22.69 2.91 18.97
CA LEU A 87 -21.50 3.64 18.54
C LEU A 87 -20.40 2.68 18.05
N SER A 88 -20.19 1.58 18.77
CA SER A 88 -19.23 0.53 18.39
C SER A 88 -19.62 -0.16 17.07
N CYS A 89 -20.92 -0.42 16.86
CA CYS A 89 -21.41 -0.97 15.60
C CYS A 89 -21.28 0.02 14.43
N LEU A 90 -21.54 1.31 14.66
CA LEU A 90 -21.34 2.37 13.66
C LEU A 90 -19.87 2.48 13.26
N LEU A 91 -18.94 2.46 14.22
CA LEU A 91 -17.50 2.42 13.96
C LEU A 91 -17.11 1.20 13.11
N GLY A 92 -17.70 0.03 13.39
CA GLY A 92 -17.50 -1.17 12.58
C GLY A 92 -17.99 -1.01 11.13
N VAL A 93 -19.15 -0.38 10.92
CA VAL A 93 -19.66 -0.10 9.56
C VAL A 93 -18.79 0.91 8.83
N VAL A 94 -18.36 1.99 9.49
CA VAL A 94 -17.41 2.95 8.91
C VAL A 94 -16.10 2.24 8.51
N GLY A 95 -15.57 1.37 9.39
CA GLY A 95 -14.40 0.55 9.09
C GLY A 95 -14.61 -0.39 7.89
N GLY A 96 -15.80 -0.99 7.76
CA GLY A 96 -16.18 -1.82 6.62
C GLY A 96 -16.26 -1.02 5.30
N ILE A 97 -16.87 0.17 5.33
CA ILE A 97 -16.96 1.07 4.16
C ILE A 97 -15.55 1.50 3.74
N VAL A 98 -14.69 1.87 4.70
CA VAL A 98 -13.27 2.18 4.46
C VAL A 98 -12.57 1.00 3.80
N ALA A 99 -12.73 -0.22 4.31
CA ALA A 99 -12.08 -1.41 3.77
C ALA A 99 -12.53 -1.69 2.33
N ALA A 100 -13.84 -1.57 2.05
CA ALA A 100 -14.39 -1.73 0.71
C ALA A 100 -13.86 -0.66 -0.25
N LEU A 101 -13.80 0.59 0.20
CA LEU A 101 -13.27 1.70 -0.57
C LEU A 101 -11.76 1.51 -0.84
N ARG A 102 -10.98 1.03 0.13
CA ARG A 102 -9.56 0.68 -0.06
C ARG A 102 -9.39 -0.46 -1.08
N ALA A 103 -10.20 -1.52 -0.99
CA ALA A 103 -10.15 -2.62 -1.95
C ALA A 103 -10.52 -2.16 -3.38
N LEU A 104 -11.53 -1.29 -3.50
CA LEU A 104 -11.90 -0.68 -4.78
C LEU A 104 -10.80 0.21 -5.35
N LEU A 105 -10.14 1.01 -4.51
CA LEU A 105 -8.99 1.82 -4.93
C LEU A 105 -7.84 0.92 -5.42
N VAL A 106 -7.45 -0.11 -4.65
CA VAL A 106 -6.41 -1.06 -5.08
C VAL A 106 -6.76 -1.70 -6.41
N LEU A 107 -8.02 -2.10 -6.62
CA LEU A 107 -8.52 -2.64 -7.89
C LEU A 107 -8.39 -1.65 -9.04
N TRP A 108 -8.81 -0.39 -8.82
CA TRP A 108 -8.74 0.66 -9.81
C TRP A 108 -7.31 0.99 -10.23
N TYR A 109 -6.37 0.98 -9.29
CA TYR A 109 -4.98 1.32 -9.58
C TYR A 109 -4.12 0.14 -10.01
N TYR A 110 -4.60 -1.10 -9.86
CA TYR A 110 -3.82 -2.28 -10.18
C TYR A 110 -3.38 -2.33 -11.64
N GLU A 111 -4.30 -2.08 -12.57
CA GLU A 111 -4.04 -2.07 -14.01
C GLU A 111 -2.91 -1.07 -14.39
N PRO A 112 -2.99 0.23 -14.06
CA PRO A 112 -1.93 1.19 -14.40
C PRO A 112 -0.61 0.91 -13.65
N LEU A 113 -0.64 0.41 -12.41
CA LEU A 113 0.59 0.01 -11.71
C LEU A 113 1.25 -1.20 -12.37
N GLN A 114 0.46 -2.16 -12.86
CA GLN A 114 0.97 -3.32 -13.56
C GLN A 114 1.54 -2.96 -14.93
N GLU A 115 0.97 -1.95 -15.58
CA GLU A 115 1.51 -1.38 -16.83
C GLU A 115 2.90 -0.79 -16.59
N VAL A 116 3.04 0.10 -15.59
CA VAL A 116 4.34 0.68 -15.18
C VAL A 116 5.36 -0.41 -14.80
N ARG A 117 4.94 -1.47 -14.12
CA ARG A 117 5.82 -2.60 -13.77
C ARG A 117 6.32 -3.33 -15.01
N ARG A 118 5.48 -3.56 -16.03
CA ARG A 118 5.92 -4.18 -17.28
C ARG A 118 6.92 -3.31 -18.02
N TYR A 119 6.70 -1.99 -18.03
CA TYR A 119 7.64 -1.03 -18.60
C TYR A 119 9.00 -1.04 -17.89
N TYR A 120 9.03 -1.18 -16.55
CA TYR A 120 10.28 -1.22 -15.77
C TYR A 120 11.12 -2.48 -16.03
N LEU A 121 10.48 -3.62 -16.35
CA LEU A 121 11.17 -4.91 -16.52
C LEU A 121 11.84 -5.08 -17.90
N GLN A 122 11.55 -4.22 -18.88
CA GLN A 122 11.93 -4.39 -20.28
C GLN A 122 13.24 -3.65 -20.66
N GLU A 123 14.22 -3.63 -19.74
CA GLU A 123 15.38 -2.74 -19.81
C GLU A 123 16.40 -3.10 -20.91
N GLU A 124 16.49 -2.27 -21.96
CA GLU A 124 17.70 -1.98 -22.75
C GLU A 124 17.92 -0.46 -22.74
N LEU A 125 19.13 -0.04 -22.33
CA LEU A 125 19.50 1.32 -21.89
C LEU A 125 19.27 2.48 -22.89
N GLY A 126 19.05 2.20 -24.18
CA GLY A 126 18.84 3.23 -25.21
C GLY A 126 17.49 3.97 -25.11
N ASN A 127 16.44 3.30 -24.64
CA ASN A 127 15.09 3.85 -24.53
C ASN A 127 14.82 4.53 -23.16
N CYS A 128 15.83 4.59 -22.28
CA CYS A 128 15.66 4.96 -20.87
C CYS A 128 15.19 6.42 -20.64
N VAL A 129 15.60 7.34 -21.52
CA VAL A 129 15.19 8.76 -21.45
C VAL A 129 13.73 8.94 -21.88
N GLU A 130 13.32 8.31 -22.97
CA GLU A 130 11.93 8.35 -23.45
C GLU A 130 10.99 7.68 -22.44
N LEU A 131 11.43 6.55 -21.88
CA LEU A 131 10.71 5.82 -20.83
C LEU A 131 10.56 6.66 -19.55
N HIS A 132 11.59 7.41 -19.15
CA HIS A 132 11.52 8.28 -17.97
C HIS A 132 10.54 9.44 -18.18
N VAL A 133 10.48 10.01 -19.39
CA VAL A 133 9.51 11.05 -19.76
C VAL A 133 8.10 10.51 -19.74
N GLU A 134 7.86 9.32 -20.30
CA GLU A 134 6.55 8.66 -20.30
C GLU A 134 6.11 8.31 -18.86
N PHE A 135 7.01 7.78 -18.04
CA PHE A 135 6.75 7.53 -16.62
C PHE A 135 6.34 8.81 -15.88
N LEU A 136 7.06 9.92 -16.07
CA LEU A 136 6.72 11.20 -15.45
C LEU A 136 5.36 11.71 -15.93
N HIS A 137 5.00 11.47 -17.19
CA HIS A 137 3.71 11.81 -17.75
C HIS A 137 2.56 11.01 -17.11
N ILE A 138 2.70 9.68 -17.06
CA ILE A 138 1.74 8.78 -16.41
C ILE A 138 1.62 9.15 -14.93
N LYS A 139 2.74 9.35 -14.24
CA LYS A 139 2.79 9.78 -12.84
C LYS A 139 1.97 11.06 -12.63
N ASN A 140 2.18 12.08 -13.45
CA ASN A 140 1.45 13.35 -13.30
C ASN A 140 -0.06 13.18 -13.53
N LYS A 141 -0.47 12.29 -14.43
CA LYS A 141 -1.87 11.94 -14.67
C LYS A 141 -2.51 11.24 -13.47
N ILE A 142 -1.80 10.31 -12.83
CA ILE A 142 -2.31 9.55 -11.66
C ILE A 142 -2.09 10.26 -10.32
N ARG A 143 -1.27 11.32 -10.27
CA ARG A 143 -0.90 12.05 -9.04
C ARG A 143 -2.09 12.53 -8.19
N PRO A 144 -3.09 13.25 -8.71
CA PRO A 144 -4.21 13.71 -7.87
C PRO A 144 -4.98 12.55 -7.24
N MET A 145 -5.08 11.45 -7.99
CA MET A 145 -5.72 10.21 -7.56
C MET A 145 -4.93 9.45 -6.49
N LEU A 146 -3.61 9.34 -6.65
CA LEU A 146 -2.72 8.77 -5.63
C LEU A 146 -2.75 9.61 -4.34
N ASN A 147 -2.71 10.94 -4.47
CA ASN A 147 -2.79 11.85 -3.33
C ASN A 147 -4.10 11.67 -2.54
N ALA A 148 -5.24 11.53 -3.22
CA ALA A 148 -6.52 11.24 -2.56
C ALA A 148 -6.49 9.91 -1.81
N THR A 149 -5.92 8.89 -2.45
CA THR A 149 -5.80 7.54 -1.87
C THR A 149 -4.93 7.56 -0.62
N PHE A 150 -3.79 8.25 -0.64
CA PHE A 150 -2.91 8.36 0.53
C PHE A 150 -3.59 9.08 1.70
N VAL A 151 -4.33 10.16 1.46
CA VAL A 151 -5.11 10.85 2.50
C VAL A 151 -6.12 9.91 3.14
N ILE A 152 -6.91 9.21 2.31
CA ILE A 152 -7.94 8.29 2.79
C ILE A 152 -7.31 7.14 3.58
N VAL A 153 -6.26 6.51 3.05
CA VAL A 153 -5.55 5.42 3.72
C VAL A 153 -4.96 5.88 5.05
N PHE A 154 -4.36 7.07 5.10
CA PHE A 154 -3.74 7.63 6.30
C PHE A 154 -4.76 7.81 7.43
N TYR A 155 -5.78 8.63 7.21
CA TYR A 155 -6.75 8.95 8.27
C TYR A 155 -7.60 7.74 8.66
N SER A 156 -7.96 6.89 7.68
CA SER A 156 -8.75 5.70 7.98
C SER A 156 -7.96 4.65 8.76
N THR A 157 -6.65 4.52 8.53
CA THR A 157 -5.77 3.65 9.31
C THR A 157 -5.64 4.17 10.74
N ALA A 158 -5.44 5.47 10.94
CA ALA A 158 -5.40 6.09 12.28
C ALA A 158 -6.70 5.84 13.07
N LEU A 159 -7.86 6.04 12.42
CA LEU A 159 -9.17 5.81 13.04
C LEU A 159 -9.40 4.33 13.39
N THR A 160 -9.02 3.42 12.49
CA THR A 160 -9.15 1.96 12.70
C THR A 160 -8.27 1.49 13.85
N LEU A 161 -7.05 2.01 13.97
CA LEU A 161 -6.15 1.68 15.08
C LEU A 161 -6.68 2.21 16.42
N ALA A 162 -7.15 3.45 16.46
CA ALA A 162 -7.71 4.04 17.68
C ALA A 162 -8.97 3.29 18.15
N SER A 163 -9.93 3.07 17.23
CA SER A 163 -11.18 2.35 17.55
C SER A 163 -10.95 0.89 17.93
N GLY A 164 -10.06 0.19 17.23
CA GLY A 164 -9.66 -1.17 17.57
C GLY A 164 -9.02 -1.25 18.96
N ALA A 165 -8.15 -0.30 19.31
CA ALA A 165 -7.53 -0.24 20.63
C ALA A 165 -8.55 0.00 21.75
N ILE A 166 -9.53 0.89 21.55
CA ILE A 166 -10.63 1.11 22.52
C ILE A 166 -11.41 -0.18 22.74
N TYR A 167 -11.85 -0.81 21.66
CA TYR A 167 -12.62 -2.05 21.73
C TYR A 167 -11.86 -3.15 22.49
N LEU A 168 -10.56 -3.31 22.19
CA LEU A 168 -9.71 -4.28 22.88
C LEU A 168 -9.52 -3.93 24.36
N SER A 169 -9.45 -2.65 24.72
CA SER A 169 -9.27 -2.22 26.11
C SER A 169 -10.48 -2.44 27.01
N GLN A 170 -11.68 -2.51 26.45
CA GLN A 170 -12.93 -2.72 27.20
C GLN A 170 -13.23 -4.21 27.48
N LEU A 171 -12.53 -5.12 26.80
CA LEU A 171 -12.79 -6.56 26.92
C LEU A 171 -12.12 -7.14 28.16
N LYS A 172 -12.92 -7.77 29.04
CA LYS A 172 -12.41 -8.53 30.19
C LYS A 172 -11.83 -9.89 29.82
N PHE A 173 -12.24 -10.47 28.69
CA PHE A 173 -11.81 -11.79 28.22
C PHE A 173 -11.45 -11.78 26.74
N MET A 174 -10.42 -12.54 26.37
CA MET A 174 -10.00 -12.71 24.98
C MET A 174 -10.95 -13.65 24.25
N THR A 175 -11.75 -13.11 23.34
CA THR A 175 -12.66 -13.87 22.48
C THR A 175 -12.03 -14.10 21.10
N ILE A 176 -12.58 -15.02 20.32
CA ILE A 176 -12.14 -15.21 18.92
C ILE A 176 -12.33 -13.91 18.13
N PHE A 177 -13.39 -13.15 18.42
CA PHE A 177 -13.68 -11.87 17.77
C PHE A 177 -12.62 -10.80 18.08
N SER A 178 -12.12 -10.76 19.32
CA SER A 178 -11.05 -9.82 19.69
C SER A 178 -9.72 -10.14 19.00
N LEU A 179 -9.41 -11.43 18.80
CA LEU A 179 -8.25 -11.85 18.00
C LEU A 179 -8.39 -11.42 16.52
N VAL A 180 -9.58 -11.55 15.94
CA VAL A 180 -9.85 -11.10 14.56
C VAL A 180 -9.64 -9.60 14.40
N ILE A 181 -10.14 -8.80 15.34
CA ILE A 181 -9.95 -7.34 15.34
C ILE A 181 -8.47 -6.99 15.47
N LEU A 182 -7.75 -7.62 16.40
CA LEU A 182 -6.31 -7.39 16.55
C LEU A 182 -5.53 -7.72 15.27
N CYS A 183 -5.82 -8.87 14.64
CA CYS A 183 -5.22 -9.23 13.36
C CYS A 183 -5.54 -8.22 12.26
N TYR A 184 -6.76 -7.69 12.22
CA TYR A 184 -7.15 -6.66 11.26
C TYR A 184 -6.39 -5.33 11.50
N CYS A 185 -6.29 -4.87 12.74
CA CYS A 185 -5.52 -3.67 13.09
C CYS A 185 -4.04 -3.81 12.69
N VAL A 186 -3.42 -4.96 12.98
CA VAL A 186 -2.04 -5.24 12.56
C VAL A 186 -1.92 -5.27 11.04
N GLY A 187 -2.86 -5.91 10.34
CA GLY A 187 -2.88 -5.96 8.88
C GLY A 187 -2.95 -4.57 8.25
N VAL A 188 -3.84 -3.71 8.74
CA VAL A 188 -4.00 -2.33 8.27
C VAL A 188 -2.76 -1.47 8.55
N ALA A 189 -2.12 -1.65 9.71
CA ALA A 189 -0.86 -0.97 10.02
C ALA A 189 0.28 -1.42 9.10
N LEU A 190 0.41 -2.73 8.86
CA LEU A 190 1.39 -3.29 7.94
C LEU A 190 1.15 -2.80 6.52
N GLU A 191 -0.10 -2.71 6.08
CA GLU A 191 -0.43 -2.18 4.76
C GLU A 191 0.03 -0.72 4.62
N CYS A 192 -0.29 0.12 5.59
CA CYS A 192 0.15 1.51 5.58
C CYS A 192 1.69 1.61 5.56
N PHE A 193 2.38 0.77 6.33
CA PHE A 193 3.84 0.69 6.33
C PHE A 193 4.42 0.23 4.98
N CYS A 194 3.82 -0.77 4.34
CA CYS A 194 4.24 -1.23 3.02
C CYS A 194 4.10 -0.13 1.96
N ILE A 195 2.99 0.63 1.99
CA ILE A 195 2.75 1.72 1.04
C ILE A 195 3.76 2.86 1.27
N THR A 196 3.98 3.28 2.52
CA THR A 196 4.97 4.35 2.81
C THR A 196 6.38 3.92 2.44
N ARG A 197 6.74 2.65 2.69
CA ARG A 197 8.04 2.10 2.28
C ARG A 197 8.20 2.08 0.76
N MET A 198 7.17 1.66 0.03
CA MET A 198 7.15 1.65 -1.44
C MET A 198 7.35 3.05 -2.01
N VAL A 199 6.63 4.04 -1.48
CA VAL A 199 6.80 5.45 -1.89
C VAL A 199 8.22 5.93 -1.62
N ASN A 200 8.80 5.60 -0.46
CA ASN A 200 10.17 5.99 -0.14
C ASN A 200 11.18 5.34 -1.09
N THR A 201 11.07 4.02 -1.34
CA THR A 201 11.94 3.30 -2.29
C THR A 201 11.81 3.83 -3.70
N MET A 202 10.61 4.21 -4.14
CA MET A 202 10.39 4.80 -5.45
C MET A 202 11.08 6.17 -5.56
N SER A 203 11.03 6.98 -4.49
CA SER A 203 11.72 8.27 -4.43
C SER A 203 13.25 8.10 -4.41
N GLU A 204 13.77 7.16 -3.63
CA GLU A 204 15.19 6.80 -3.59
C GLU A 204 15.68 6.31 -4.97
N SER A 205 14.90 5.45 -5.63
CA SER A 205 15.21 4.93 -6.96
C SER A 205 15.23 6.06 -8.01
N ASN A 206 14.28 7.00 -7.95
CA ASN A 206 14.27 8.19 -8.81
C ASN A 206 15.54 9.03 -8.62
N ALA A 207 15.94 9.30 -7.38
CA ALA A 207 17.16 10.04 -7.08
C ALA A 207 18.43 9.30 -7.59
N SER A 208 18.44 7.96 -7.50
CA SER A 208 19.57 7.14 -7.98
C SER A 208 19.77 7.23 -9.50
N ILE A 209 18.71 7.47 -10.29
CA ILE A 209 18.81 7.64 -11.75
C ILE A 209 19.68 8.85 -12.06
N ALA A 210 19.48 9.97 -11.36
CA ALA A 210 20.31 11.16 -11.54
C ALA A 210 21.78 10.88 -11.22
N GLN A 211 22.05 10.11 -10.17
CA GLN A 211 23.41 9.75 -9.78
C GLN A 211 24.07 8.81 -10.80
N LYS A 212 23.34 7.83 -11.33
CA LYS A 212 23.82 6.96 -12.41
C LYS A 212 24.14 7.75 -13.67
N ILE A 213 23.26 8.68 -14.05
CA ILE A 213 23.47 9.57 -15.20
C ILE A 213 24.68 10.48 -14.98
N TYR A 214 24.86 11.02 -13.78
CA TYR A 214 26.03 11.83 -13.45
C TYR A 214 27.35 11.04 -13.55
N ASN A 215 27.33 9.78 -13.13
CA ASN A 215 28.49 8.90 -13.15
C ASN A 215 28.83 8.35 -14.54
N LEU A 216 27.90 8.42 -15.50
CA LEU A 216 28.22 8.13 -16.90
C LEU A 216 29.22 9.17 -17.39
N GLU A 217 30.31 8.73 -18.03
CA GLU A 217 31.31 9.62 -18.65
C GLU A 217 30.79 10.29 -19.93
N TRP A 218 29.48 10.50 -20.05
CA TRP A 218 28.85 11.17 -21.18
C TRP A 218 29.44 12.58 -21.46
N PRO A 219 29.90 13.39 -20.48
CA PRO A 219 30.51 14.68 -20.79
C PRO A 219 31.89 14.55 -21.44
N LYS A 220 32.59 13.43 -21.20
CA LYS A 220 33.89 13.14 -21.82
C LYS A 220 33.72 12.45 -23.17
N ASN A 221 32.68 11.63 -23.32
CA ASN A 221 32.42 10.84 -24.53
C ASN A 221 31.62 11.61 -25.60
N LEU A 222 30.91 12.68 -25.24
CA LEU A 222 30.37 13.64 -26.22
C LEU A 222 31.48 14.60 -26.64
N GLU A 223 32.21 14.23 -27.69
CA GLU A 223 33.11 15.16 -28.37
C GLU A 223 32.30 16.19 -29.16
N TYR A 224 32.77 17.44 -29.14
CA TYR A 224 32.13 18.53 -29.87
C TYR A 224 32.57 18.48 -31.34
N ASP A 225 31.61 18.32 -32.24
CA ASP A 225 31.81 18.43 -33.69
C ASP A 225 30.90 19.56 -34.20
N GLU A 226 31.47 20.49 -34.99
CA GLU A 226 30.72 21.61 -35.60
C GLU A 226 29.58 21.10 -36.49
N THR A 227 29.76 19.93 -37.11
CA THR A 227 28.78 19.30 -38.00
C THR A 227 27.53 18.83 -37.24
N TYR A 228 27.69 18.44 -35.97
CA TYR A 228 26.63 17.89 -35.11
C TYR A 228 26.28 18.81 -33.94
N ASN A 229 26.60 20.11 -34.04
CA ASN A 229 26.42 21.08 -32.95
C ASN A 229 24.99 21.10 -32.38
N ALA A 230 23.98 21.02 -33.24
CA ALA A 230 22.58 20.98 -32.84
C ALA A 230 22.23 19.72 -32.01
N GLU A 231 22.79 18.57 -32.38
CA GLU A 231 22.57 17.30 -31.69
C GLU A 231 23.31 17.25 -30.36
N TYR A 232 24.55 17.75 -30.32
CA TYR A 232 25.34 17.90 -29.10
C TYR A 232 24.59 18.71 -28.04
N HIS A 233 24.06 19.88 -28.40
CA HIS A 233 23.30 20.72 -27.49
C HIS A 233 21.98 20.07 -27.05
N SER A 234 21.30 19.37 -27.97
CA SER A 234 20.05 18.64 -27.67
C SER A 234 20.26 17.54 -26.63
N VAL A 235 21.27 16.68 -26.82
CA VAL A 235 21.59 15.59 -25.89
C VAL A 235 22.02 16.13 -24.53
N ARG A 236 22.91 17.12 -24.48
CA ARG A 236 23.35 17.74 -23.23
C ARG A 236 22.18 18.38 -22.47
N LYS A 237 21.31 19.14 -23.16
CA LYS A 237 20.11 19.73 -22.56
C LYS A 237 19.17 18.66 -22.01
N THR A 238 18.98 17.57 -22.73
CA THR A 238 18.12 16.47 -22.32
C THR A 238 18.69 15.77 -21.08
N MET A 239 19.97 15.41 -21.09
CA MET A 239 20.64 14.72 -19.98
C MET A 239 20.60 15.55 -18.69
N THR A 240 20.96 16.83 -18.79
CA THR A 240 20.87 17.79 -17.66
C THR A 240 19.44 18.01 -17.17
N THR A 241 18.46 18.05 -18.06
CA THR A 241 17.04 18.17 -17.68
C THR A 241 16.58 16.92 -16.93
N VAL A 242 16.90 15.73 -17.43
CA VAL A 242 16.56 14.45 -16.79
C VAL A 242 17.22 14.35 -15.41
N MET A 243 18.48 14.75 -15.28
CA MET A 243 19.17 14.79 -13.98
C MET A 243 18.46 15.71 -12.99
N VAL A 244 18.11 16.93 -13.39
CA VAL A 244 17.40 17.88 -12.52
C VAL A 244 16.02 17.34 -12.12
N MET A 245 15.30 16.68 -13.04
CA MET A 245 13.98 16.10 -12.76
C MET A 245 14.07 14.86 -11.86
N ALA A 246 15.05 13.99 -12.07
CA ALA A 246 15.28 12.79 -11.28
C ALA A 246 15.77 13.11 -9.85
N GLN A 247 16.47 14.23 -9.66
CA GLN A 247 16.83 14.72 -8.32
C GLN A 247 15.65 15.29 -7.53
N GLN A 248 14.56 15.68 -8.18
CA GLN A 248 13.39 16.15 -7.44
C GLN A 248 12.66 14.96 -6.79
N PRO A 249 12.23 15.09 -5.52
CA PRO A 249 11.36 14.10 -4.91
C PRO A 249 10.09 13.99 -5.78
N LEU A 250 9.51 12.79 -5.85
CA LEU A 250 8.36 12.52 -6.73
C LEU A 250 7.11 13.34 -6.37
N ARG A 251 7.15 14.07 -5.24
CA ARG A 251 6.15 15.02 -4.76
C ARG A 251 4.74 14.41 -4.68
N LEU A 252 4.68 13.18 -4.16
CA LEU A 252 3.44 12.53 -3.74
C LEU A 252 2.95 13.18 -2.44
N ASN A 253 2.52 14.42 -2.59
CA ASN A 253 2.18 15.32 -1.50
C ASN A 253 0.66 15.33 -1.46
N CYS A 254 0.08 14.62 -0.50
CA CYS A 254 -1.35 14.44 -0.19
C CYS A 254 -2.19 15.73 -0.34
N PHE A 255 -2.42 16.19 -1.57
CA PHE A 255 -2.91 17.54 -1.90
C PHE A 255 -2.16 18.69 -1.19
N GLY A 256 -0.86 18.51 -0.94
CA GLY A 256 -0.03 19.50 -0.24
C GLY A 256 -0.19 19.52 1.28
N LEU A 257 -0.98 18.61 1.88
CA LEU A 257 -1.09 18.48 3.34
C LEU A 257 0.22 18.01 3.96
N PHE A 258 0.82 16.97 3.39
CA PHE A 258 2.11 16.40 3.79
C PHE A 258 2.65 15.48 2.70
N GLU A 259 3.95 15.19 2.75
CA GLU A 259 4.57 14.16 1.90
C GLU A 259 4.37 12.78 2.52
N PHE A 260 3.92 11.81 1.72
CA PHE A 260 3.61 10.46 2.20
C PHE A 260 4.89 9.63 2.37
N THR A 261 5.66 9.90 3.43
CA THR A 261 6.95 9.25 3.73
C THR A 261 6.83 8.23 4.88
N GLN A 262 7.89 7.44 5.08
CA GLN A 262 7.97 6.52 6.21
C GLN A 262 7.93 7.26 7.56
N ASP A 263 8.48 8.48 7.64
CA ASP A 263 8.42 9.29 8.87
C ASP A 263 6.98 9.60 9.28
N LYS A 264 6.11 9.86 8.31
CA LYS A 264 4.69 10.10 8.55
C LYS A 264 3.95 8.88 9.08
N PHE A 265 4.45 7.66 8.86
CA PHE A 265 3.87 6.47 9.48
C PHE A 265 4.07 6.49 11.01
N TYR A 266 5.21 6.96 11.51
CA TYR A 266 5.43 7.10 12.95
C TYR A 266 4.53 8.18 13.56
N GLU A 267 4.37 9.30 12.86
CA GLU A 267 3.40 10.34 13.25
C GLU A 267 1.97 9.79 13.28
N LEU A 268 1.59 8.95 12.32
CA LEU A 268 0.28 8.28 12.30
C LEU A 268 0.08 7.40 13.53
N LEU A 269 1.08 6.60 13.92
CA LEU A 269 0.98 5.73 15.10
C LEU A 269 0.83 6.57 16.39
N ASN A 270 1.59 7.66 16.50
CA ASN A 270 1.44 8.61 17.61
C ASN A 270 0.05 9.25 17.62
N MET A 271 -0.46 9.66 16.46
CA MET A 271 -1.81 10.22 16.33
C MET A 271 -2.89 9.20 16.75
N ALA A 272 -2.77 7.95 16.29
CA ALA A 272 -3.69 6.88 16.67
C ALA A 272 -3.65 6.62 18.18
N TYR A 273 -2.47 6.65 18.79
CA TYR A 273 -2.30 6.52 20.23
C TYR A 273 -2.92 7.69 21.00
N SER A 274 -2.71 8.93 20.55
CA SER A 274 -3.33 10.13 21.14
C SER A 274 -4.85 10.11 21.02
N LEU A 275 -5.39 9.68 19.87
CA LEU A 275 -6.83 9.50 19.68
C LEU A 275 -7.38 8.42 20.60
N TYR A 276 -6.68 7.30 20.76
CA TYR A 276 -7.04 6.25 21.70
C TYR A 276 -7.08 6.77 23.14
N THR A 277 -6.02 7.46 23.61
CA THR A 277 -5.98 7.98 24.98
C THR A 277 -7.04 9.04 25.23
N PHE A 278 -7.28 9.92 24.26
CA PHE A 278 -8.36 10.90 24.32
C PHE A 278 -9.73 10.22 24.44
N LEU A 279 -10.07 9.34 23.49
CA LEU A 279 -11.38 8.69 23.45
C LEU A 279 -11.60 7.78 24.68
N LYS A 280 -10.56 7.13 25.19
CA LYS A 280 -10.62 6.35 26.43
C LYS A 280 -11.00 7.20 27.64
N ASN A 281 -10.68 8.48 27.67
CA ASN A 281 -11.06 9.35 28.79
C ASN A 281 -12.55 9.73 28.77
N PHE A 282 -13.25 9.54 27.63
CA PHE A 282 -14.67 9.86 27.48
C PHE A 282 -15.59 8.63 27.57
N VAL A 283 -15.05 7.42 27.48
CA VAL A 283 -15.80 6.15 27.50
C VAL A 283 -15.43 5.33 28.73
#